data_AF-A0A954I010-F1
#
_entry.id   AF-A0A954I010-F1
#
_cell.length_a   1.000
_cell.length_b   1.000
_cell.length_c   1.000
_cell.angle_alpha   90.00
_cell.angle_beta   90.00
_cell.angle_gamma   90.00
#
_symmetry.space_group_name_H-M   'P 1'
#
loop_
_entity.id
_entity.type
_entity.pdbx_description
1 polymer ?
#
loop_
_entity_poly.entity_id
_entity_poly.type
_entity_poly.pdbx_seq_one_letter_code
_entity_poly.pdbx_strand_id
1 'polypeptide(L)'
;MLIELAALLRLILLLTISLGAAILLGRHPAISVIWVFAALAVAVLLGSPLLLAVSALVLLAAGCHWFGLLSIRAYDRLLLGLGVGAILYAELSPRGYIAVQKQLKAEFPLQSLSDRLAYESAGRAAPSHVPNSTDVAPAEPSEKVREGLTELENAQWRSSGDLWYAMGRSLALQSLHTETAEGFAISQGFGVGRGLRASADVIRLPQATRLRMECVRPDDELPINVTAAKESHLAQLHWDSAGDFLSLARFGYVRDRDHVAGFQSHAFTDIPVFNDCASQTWRVTDLALVSLLRHSRPCVYETEHLPNLQELSGRDVPTRPLDDFEATALSELRLDRDLVIDDQPPLGVIRMLGALRAAQGCLECHAVPEATLLGAFSYRLVAVATE
;
A
#
# COMPACT_ATOMS: atom_id res chain seq x y z
N MET A 1 25.64 -28.43 1.98
CA MET A 1 27.06 -28.86 2.00
C MET A 1 27.99 -27.85 1.31
N LEU A 2 27.81 -27.51 0.03
CA LEU A 2 28.65 -26.50 -0.65
C LEU A 2 28.59 -25.10 0.00
N ILE A 3 27.42 -24.74 0.55
CA ILE A 3 27.18 -23.45 1.23
C ILE A 3 27.98 -23.35 2.53
N GLU A 4 28.03 -24.42 3.34
CA GLU A 4 28.81 -24.44 4.58
C GLU A 4 30.32 -24.42 4.30
N LEU A 5 30.76 -25.05 3.21
CA LEU A 5 32.15 -25.05 2.79
C LEU A 5 32.65 -23.64 2.43
N ALA A 6 31.83 -22.81 1.79
CA ALA A 6 32.20 -21.45 1.39
C ALA A 6 32.30 -20.47 2.57
N ALA A 7 31.38 -20.53 3.54
CA ALA A 7 31.49 -19.78 4.80
C ALA A 7 32.73 -20.19 5.59
N LEU A 8 32.97 -21.50 5.68
CA LEU A 8 34.17 -22.04 6.31
C LEU A 8 35.43 -21.54 5.61
N LEU A 9 35.48 -21.54 4.27
CA LEU A 9 36.62 -21.02 3.51
C LEU A 9 36.87 -19.52 3.74
N ARG A 10 35.81 -18.69 3.80
CA ARG A 10 35.92 -17.25 4.08
C ARG A 10 36.38 -16.99 5.51
N LEU A 11 35.86 -17.74 6.47
CA LEU A 11 36.28 -17.68 7.86
C LEU A 11 37.75 -18.09 8.01
N ILE A 12 38.15 -19.19 7.36
CA ILE A 12 39.55 -19.65 7.31
C ILE A 12 40.42 -18.59 6.66
N LEU A 13 40.00 -17.97 5.55
CA LEU A 13 40.75 -16.92 4.87
C LEU A 13 40.92 -15.67 5.77
N LEU A 14 39.86 -15.24 6.46
CA LEU A 14 39.94 -14.11 7.38
C LEU A 14 40.81 -14.43 8.60
N LEU A 15 40.65 -15.61 9.20
CA LEU A 15 41.48 -16.06 10.32
C LEU A 15 42.95 -16.20 9.90
N THR A 16 43.23 -16.70 8.70
CA THR A 16 44.62 -16.83 8.20
C THR A 16 45.24 -15.46 7.89
N ILE A 17 44.48 -14.51 7.34
CA ILE A 17 44.95 -13.13 7.15
C ILE A 17 45.21 -12.46 8.50
N SER A 18 44.30 -12.59 9.47
CA SER A 18 44.44 -12.01 10.81
C SER A 18 45.59 -12.65 11.61
N LEU A 19 45.72 -13.98 11.55
CA LEU A 19 46.80 -14.72 12.21
C LEU A 19 48.15 -14.41 11.55
N GLY A 20 48.20 -14.34 10.22
CA GLY A 20 49.38 -13.92 9.47
C GLY A 20 49.81 -12.50 9.82
N ALA A 21 48.86 -11.57 9.92
CA ALA A 21 49.11 -10.20 10.38
C ALA A 21 49.67 -10.18 11.80
N ALA A 22 49.07 -10.92 12.74
CA ALA A 22 49.53 -10.98 14.14
C ALA A 22 50.95 -11.55 14.29
N ILE A 23 51.27 -12.62 13.55
CA ILE A 23 52.61 -13.25 13.55
C ILE A 23 53.64 -12.30 12.93
N LEU A 24 53.27 -11.55 11.89
CA LEU A 24 54.17 -10.62 11.20
C LEU A 24 54.35 -9.29 11.94
N LEU A 25 53.35 -8.83 12.71
CA LEU A 25 53.44 -7.61 13.54
C LEU A 25 54.59 -7.70 14.57
N GLY A 26 54.93 -8.90 15.03
CA GLY A 26 56.06 -9.11 15.95
C GLY A 26 57.46 -9.08 15.31
N ARG A 27 57.56 -9.07 13.96
CA ARG A 27 58.84 -9.16 13.24
C ARG A 27 59.06 -8.08 12.18
N HIS A 28 58.03 -7.67 11.44
CA HIS A 28 58.15 -6.73 10.30
C HIS A 28 56.91 -5.83 10.16
N PRO A 29 56.93 -4.62 10.75
CA PRO A 29 55.74 -3.78 10.85
C PRO A 29 55.27 -3.16 9.52
N ALA A 30 56.17 -3.02 8.54
CA ALA A 30 55.82 -2.53 7.21
C ALA A 30 54.93 -3.53 6.43
N ILE A 31 55.12 -4.83 6.66
CA ILE A 31 54.39 -5.89 5.95
C ILE A 31 52.97 -6.02 6.50
N SER A 32 52.78 -5.81 7.81
CA SER A 32 51.45 -5.83 8.44
C SER A 32 50.50 -4.76 7.89
N VAL A 33 51.01 -3.59 7.52
CA VAL A 33 50.19 -2.51 6.93
C VAL A 33 49.59 -2.96 5.58
N ILE A 34 50.37 -3.62 4.73
CA ILE A 34 49.93 -4.12 3.42
C ILE A 34 48.80 -5.13 3.56
N TRP A 35 48.90 -6.06 4.52
CA TRP A 35 47.85 -7.06 4.76
C TRP A 35 46.55 -6.45 5.27
N VAL A 36 46.63 -5.42 6.10
CA VAL A 36 45.43 -4.72 6.58
C VAL A 36 44.74 -3.96 5.44
N PHE A 37 45.49 -3.28 4.57
CA PHE A 37 44.90 -2.63 3.39
C PHE A 37 44.33 -3.63 2.38
N ALA A 38 44.97 -4.80 2.21
CA ALA A 38 44.41 -5.88 1.38
C ALA A 38 43.10 -6.41 1.97
N ALA A 39 43.03 -6.65 3.29
CA ALA A 39 41.80 -7.05 3.97
C ALA A 39 40.70 -5.99 3.85
N LEU A 40 41.04 -4.71 3.99
CA LEU A 40 40.12 -3.58 3.82
C LEU A 40 39.62 -3.49 2.38
N ALA A 41 40.49 -3.64 1.37
CA ALA A 41 40.12 -3.64 -0.04
C ALA A 41 39.16 -4.81 -0.37
N VAL A 42 39.43 -6.00 0.17
CA VAL A 42 38.51 -7.15 0.06
C VAL A 42 37.18 -6.85 0.75
N ALA A 43 37.17 -6.23 1.94
CA ALA A 43 35.95 -5.85 2.64
C ALA A 43 35.12 -4.79 1.87
N VAL A 44 35.77 -3.79 1.27
CA VAL A 44 35.15 -2.78 0.39
C VAL A 44 34.55 -3.44 -0.85
N LEU A 45 35.30 -4.32 -1.52
CA LEU A 45 34.84 -5.04 -2.70
C LEU A 45 33.63 -5.94 -2.40
N LEU A 46 33.58 -6.53 -1.19
CA LEU A 46 32.45 -7.32 -0.73
C LEU A 46 31.25 -6.47 -0.25
N GLY A 47 31.43 -5.14 -0.10
CA GLY A 47 30.36 -4.19 0.18
C GLY A 47 29.57 -4.46 1.47
N SER A 48 30.21 -5.04 2.49
CA SER A 48 29.58 -5.32 3.77
C SER A 48 29.91 -4.21 4.78
N PRO A 49 28.92 -3.41 5.21
CA PRO A 49 29.15 -2.33 6.18
C PRO A 49 29.65 -2.86 7.53
N LEU A 50 29.28 -4.09 7.91
CA LEU A 50 29.82 -4.75 9.10
C LEU A 50 31.30 -5.09 8.92
N LEU A 51 31.70 -5.64 7.77
CA LEU A 51 33.12 -5.92 7.50
C LEU A 51 33.93 -4.62 7.46
N LEU A 52 33.37 -3.53 6.94
CA LEU A 52 34.00 -2.21 6.97
C LEU A 52 34.15 -1.68 8.39
N ALA A 53 33.10 -1.77 9.23
CA ALA A 53 33.15 -1.35 10.62
C ALA A 53 34.15 -2.19 11.44
N VAL A 54 34.14 -3.50 11.28
CA VAL A 54 35.11 -4.40 11.92
C VAL A 54 36.53 -4.09 11.43
N SER A 55 36.73 -3.89 10.12
CA SER A 55 38.04 -3.54 9.57
C SER A 55 38.55 -2.20 10.09
N ALA A 56 37.68 -1.20 10.22
CA ALA A 56 38.02 0.11 10.81
C ALA A 56 38.39 0.00 12.29
N LEU A 57 37.66 -0.81 13.07
CA LEU A 57 37.97 -1.06 14.47
C LEU A 57 39.29 -1.83 14.66
N VAL A 58 39.57 -2.80 13.79
CA VAL A 58 40.83 -3.54 13.75
C VAL A 58 42.00 -2.60 13.42
N LEU A 59 41.82 -1.70 12.45
CA LEU A 59 42.79 -0.67 12.08
C LEU A 59 43.08 0.29 13.24
N LEU A 60 42.03 0.77 13.91
CA LEU A 60 42.15 1.66 15.06
C LEU A 60 42.88 0.97 16.22
N ALA A 61 42.52 -0.28 16.51
CA ALA A 61 43.17 -1.09 17.55
C ALA A 61 44.67 -1.30 17.25
N ALA A 62 45.02 -1.56 15.99
CA ALA A 62 46.40 -1.73 15.55
C ALA A 62 47.19 -0.43 15.71
N GLY A 63 46.58 0.71 15.36
CA GLY A 63 47.16 2.04 15.60
C GLY A 63 47.41 2.31 17.08
N CYS A 64 46.41 2.09 17.95
CA CYS A 64 46.58 2.25 19.40
C CYS A 64 47.69 1.35 19.97
N HIS A 65 47.81 0.12 19.47
CA HIS A 65 48.90 -0.77 19.86
C HIS A 65 50.26 -0.23 19.41
N TRP A 66 50.37 0.25 18.16
CA TRP A 66 51.58 0.84 17.58
C TRP A 66 52.12 2.01 18.42
N PHE A 67 51.22 2.88 18.89
CA PHE A 67 51.58 4.03 19.72
C PHE A 67 51.76 3.69 21.21
N GLY A 68 51.73 2.41 21.60
CA GLY A 68 51.90 1.97 22.99
C GLY A 68 50.72 2.28 23.90
N LEU A 69 49.58 2.71 23.34
CA LEU A 69 48.37 3.04 24.08
C LEU A 69 47.58 1.79 24.49
N LEU A 70 47.86 0.64 23.87
CA LEU A 70 47.18 -0.62 24.13
C LEU A 70 48.18 -1.77 24.30
N SER A 71 48.10 -2.50 25.42
CA SER A 71 48.93 -3.69 25.64
C SER A 71 48.59 -4.80 24.64
N ILE A 72 49.56 -5.66 24.29
CA ILE A 72 49.35 -6.78 23.36
C ILE A 72 48.18 -7.69 23.78
N ARG A 73 48.06 -7.96 25.10
CA ARG A 73 46.96 -8.77 25.66
C ARG A 73 45.60 -8.10 25.50
N ALA A 74 45.54 -6.77 25.53
CA ALA A 74 44.30 -6.02 25.33
C ALA A 74 43.91 -5.97 23.84
N TYR A 75 44.90 -5.86 22.96
CA TYR A 75 44.71 -5.95 21.50
C TYR A 75 44.13 -7.31 21.09
N ASP A 76 44.73 -8.42 21.55
CA ASP A 76 44.27 -9.78 21.23
C ASP A 76 42.82 -10.02 21.69
N ARG A 77 42.48 -9.56 22.90
CA ARG A 77 41.11 -9.67 23.44
C ARG A 77 40.10 -8.86 22.61
N LEU A 78 40.48 -7.68 22.14
CA LEU A 78 39.62 -6.85 21.29
C LEU A 78 39.38 -7.49 19.94
N LEU A 79 40.44 -8.00 19.28
CA LEU A 79 40.30 -8.72 18.02
C LEU A 79 39.44 -9.96 18.15
N LEU A 80 39.66 -10.76 19.20
CA LEU A 80 38.85 -11.93 19.49
C LEU A 80 37.38 -11.53 19.72
N GLY A 81 37.13 -10.48 20.49
CA GLY A 81 35.79 -9.96 20.74
C GLY A 81 35.08 -9.50 19.46
N LEU A 82 35.77 -8.77 18.57
CA LEU A 82 35.23 -8.32 17.29
C LEU A 82 34.96 -9.49 16.34
N GLY A 83 35.87 -10.48 16.29
CA GLY A 83 35.69 -11.69 15.48
C GLY A 83 34.48 -12.51 15.95
N VAL A 84 34.38 -12.76 17.26
CA VAL A 84 33.22 -13.44 17.87
C VAL A 84 31.94 -12.66 17.61
N GLY A 85 31.95 -11.34 17.81
CA GLY A 85 30.79 -10.47 17.55
C GLY A 85 30.32 -10.52 16.10
N ALA A 86 31.26 -10.51 15.14
CA ALA A 86 30.95 -10.63 13.71
C ALA A 86 30.35 -11.99 13.35
N ILE A 87 30.89 -13.09 13.90
CA ILE A 87 30.35 -14.45 13.71
C ILE A 87 28.95 -14.55 14.31
N LEU A 88 28.77 -14.09 15.55
CA LEU A 88 27.45 -14.09 16.20
C LEU A 88 26.45 -13.25 15.43
N TYR A 89 26.83 -12.07 14.94
CA TYR A 89 25.95 -11.25 14.09
C TYR A 89 25.59 -11.98 12.79
N ALA A 90 26.57 -12.56 12.10
CA ALA A 90 26.36 -13.28 10.84
C ALA A 90 25.46 -14.51 11.00
N GLU A 91 25.51 -15.18 12.15
CA GLU A 91 24.67 -16.36 12.45
C GLU A 91 23.29 -16.00 13.01
N LEU A 92 23.21 -15.00 13.90
CA LEU A 92 21.96 -14.65 14.58
C LEU A 92 21.07 -13.73 13.74
N SER A 93 21.64 -12.83 12.92
CA SER A 93 20.86 -11.89 12.13
C SER A 93 19.98 -12.58 11.08
N PRO A 94 20.47 -13.55 10.27
CA PRO A 94 19.61 -14.28 9.34
C PRO A 94 18.53 -15.09 10.03
N ARG A 95 18.82 -15.72 11.18
CA ARG A 95 17.83 -16.50 11.95
C ARG A 95 16.71 -15.61 12.49
N GLY A 96 17.08 -14.47 13.07
CA GLY A 96 16.11 -13.46 13.52
C GLY A 96 15.27 -12.94 12.36
N TYR A 97 15.90 -12.62 11.22
CA TYR A 97 15.20 -12.18 10.02
C TYR A 97 14.23 -13.25 9.49
N ILE A 98 14.67 -14.50 9.35
CA ILE A 98 13.82 -15.61 8.90
C ILE A 98 12.66 -15.84 9.87
N ALA A 99 12.90 -15.75 11.18
CA ALA A 99 11.83 -15.87 12.18
C ALA A 99 10.78 -14.75 12.02
N VAL A 100 11.22 -13.50 11.81
CA VAL A 100 10.34 -12.37 11.53
C VAL A 100 9.58 -12.54 10.21
N GLN A 101 10.25 -12.96 9.13
CA GLN A 101 9.61 -13.24 7.84
C GLN A 101 8.56 -14.35 7.98
N LYS A 102 8.87 -15.44 8.68
CA LYS A 102 7.93 -16.53 8.93
C LYS A 102 6.71 -16.04 9.72
N GLN A 103 6.91 -15.19 10.72
CA GLN A 103 5.82 -14.57 11.47
C GLN A 103 4.96 -13.67 10.58
N LEU A 104 5.57 -12.79 9.79
CA LEU A 104 4.86 -11.90 8.87
C LEU A 104 4.09 -12.70 7.81
N LYS A 105 4.67 -13.77 7.26
CA LYS A 105 4.00 -14.63 6.26
C LYS A 105 2.78 -15.34 6.85
N ALA A 106 2.84 -15.70 8.13
CA ALA A 106 1.71 -16.27 8.84
C ALA A 106 0.63 -15.21 9.16
N GLU A 107 1.03 -13.96 9.42
CA GLU A 107 0.11 -12.84 9.66
C GLU A 107 -0.58 -12.35 8.38
N PHE A 108 0.15 -12.37 7.26
CA PHE A 108 -0.32 -11.91 5.94
C PHE A 108 -0.28 -13.05 4.92
N PRO A 109 -1.07 -14.13 5.08
CA PRO A 109 -1.10 -15.22 4.12
C PRO A 109 -1.67 -14.76 2.77
N LEU A 110 -1.37 -15.51 1.71
CA LEU A 110 -2.10 -15.40 0.45
C LEU A 110 -3.53 -15.93 0.66
N GLN A 111 -4.52 -15.13 0.26
CA GLN A 111 -5.95 -15.41 0.37
C GLN A 111 -6.59 -15.24 -1.00
N SER A 112 -7.64 -16.01 -1.26
CA SER A 112 -8.47 -15.83 -2.45
C SER A 112 -9.56 -14.78 -2.19
N LEU A 113 -9.77 -13.91 -3.17
CA LEU A 113 -10.90 -12.97 -3.20
C LEU A 113 -12.12 -13.54 -3.93
N SER A 114 -12.05 -14.75 -4.48
CA SER A 114 -13.12 -15.34 -5.30
C SER A 114 -14.45 -15.45 -4.56
N ASP A 115 -14.45 -15.81 -3.27
CA ASP A 115 -15.69 -15.86 -2.46
C ASP A 115 -16.33 -14.47 -2.28
N ARG A 116 -15.49 -13.43 -2.14
CA ARG A 116 -15.96 -12.03 -2.01
C ARG A 116 -16.52 -11.51 -3.33
N LEU A 117 -16.00 -12.01 -4.44
CA LEU A 117 -16.37 -11.63 -5.81
C LEU A 117 -17.33 -12.64 -6.46
N ALA A 118 -17.92 -13.54 -5.68
CA ALA A 118 -18.84 -14.56 -6.20
C ALA A 118 -20.08 -13.98 -6.91
N TYR A 119 -20.40 -12.71 -6.68
CA TYR A 119 -21.46 -12.02 -7.42
C TYR A 119 -21.12 -11.79 -8.90
N GLU A 120 -19.84 -11.69 -9.27
CA GLU A 120 -19.42 -11.50 -10.66
C GLU A 120 -19.73 -12.72 -11.52
N SER A 121 -19.60 -13.93 -10.96
CA SER A 121 -19.93 -15.17 -11.65
C SER A 121 -21.44 -15.42 -11.69
N ALA A 122 -22.18 -15.04 -10.64
CA ALA A 122 -23.63 -15.18 -10.58
C ALA A 122 -24.36 -14.22 -11.53
N GLY A 123 -23.89 -12.97 -11.64
CA GLY A 123 -24.49 -11.93 -12.48
C GLY A 123 -24.48 -12.28 -13.97
N ARG A 124 -23.53 -13.11 -14.41
CA ARG A 124 -23.45 -13.58 -15.81
C ARG A 124 -24.59 -14.53 -16.21
N ALA A 125 -25.24 -15.16 -15.24
CA ALA A 125 -26.30 -16.15 -15.50
C ALA A 125 -27.72 -15.56 -15.38
N ALA A 126 -27.88 -14.38 -14.78
CA ALA A 126 -29.19 -13.75 -14.66
C ALA A 126 -29.59 -13.09 -16.01
N PRO A 127 -30.77 -13.42 -16.57
CA PRO A 127 -31.28 -12.75 -17.76
C PRO A 127 -31.66 -11.31 -17.40
N SER A 128 -30.69 -10.41 -17.50
CA SER A 128 -30.93 -8.98 -17.50
C SER A 128 -31.85 -8.65 -18.67
N HIS A 129 -33.05 -8.15 -18.38
CA HIS A 129 -33.95 -7.58 -19.40
C HIS A 129 -33.48 -6.22 -19.94
N VAL A 130 -32.35 -5.71 -19.46
CA VAL A 130 -31.60 -4.69 -20.20
C VAL A 130 -30.81 -5.45 -21.26
N PRO A 131 -30.99 -5.17 -22.58
CA PRO A 131 -30.29 -5.87 -23.64
C PRO A 131 -28.81 -5.91 -23.30
N ASN A 132 -28.32 -7.11 -22.97
CA ASN A 132 -26.94 -7.34 -22.64
C ASN A 132 -26.12 -6.84 -23.82
N SER A 133 -25.40 -5.72 -23.65
CA SER A 133 -24.54 -5.15 -24.69
C SER A 133 -23.31 -6.03 -24.97
N THR A 134 -23.29 -7.29 -24.52
CA THR A 134 -22.16 -8.21 -24.62
C THR A 134 -21.95 -8.76 -26.03
N ASP A 135 -22.90 -8.58 -26.95
CA ASP A 135 -22.71 -8.91 -28.38
C ASP A 135 -22.13 -7.75 -29.18
N VAL A 136 -22.05 -6.55 -28.59
CA VAL A 136 -21.26 -5.45 -29.14
C VAL A 136 -19.90 -5.54 -28.45
N ALA A 137 -18.84 -5.75 -29.23
CA ALA A 137 -17.47 -5.65 -28.72
C ALA A 137 -17.39 -4.39 -27.83
N PRO A 138 -16.82 -4.47 -26.62
CA PRO A 138 -16.85 -3.37 -25.66
C PRO A 138 -16.40 -2.12 -26.38
N ALA A 139 -17.32 -1.17 -26.57
CA ALA A 139 -17.01 0.07 -27.21
C ALA A 139 -15.85 0.69 -26.42
N GLU A 140 -14.83 1.16 -27.14
CA GLU A 140 -13.74 1.85 -26.45
C GLU A 140 -14.32 2.97 -25.59
N PRO A 141 -13.84 3.15 -24.34
CA PRO A 141 -14.31 4.22 -23.49
C PRO A 141 -14.17 5.55 -24.21
N SER A 142 -15.18 6.43 -24.08
CA SER A 142 -15.06 7.78 -24.62
C SER A 142 -13.85 8.52 -24.03
N GLU A 143 -13.34 9.50 -24.76
CA GLU A 143 -12.20 10.32 -24.32
C GLU A 143 -12.44 10.95 -22.94
N LYS A 144 -13.65 11.45 -22.69
CA LYS A 144 -14.05 11.99 -21.39
C LYS A 144 -13.91 10.99 -20.25
N VAL A 145 -14.30 9.72 -20.47
CA VAL A 145 -14.15 8.67 -19.46
C VAL A 145 -12.68 8.32 -19.25
N ARG A 146 -11.85 8.33 -20.29
CA ARG A 146 -10.39 8.13 -20.14
C ARG A 146 -9.75 9.26 -19.32
N GLU A 147 -10.17 10.50 -19.53
CA GLU A 147 -9.75 11.63 -18.70
C GLU A 147 -10.19 11.45 -17.24
N GLY A 148 -11.45 11.06 -17.00
CA GLY A 148 -11.97 10.74 -15.67
C GLY A 148 -11.21 9.62 -14.97
N LEU A 149 -10.86 8.55 -15.68
CA LEU A 149 -10.02 7.46 -15.14
C LEU A 149 -8.63 7.96 -14.76
N THR A 150 -8.03 8.83 -15.58
CA THR A 150 -6.74 9.46 -15.26
C THR A 150 -6.84 10.31 -13.99
N GLU A 151 -7.93 11.07 -13.83
CA GLU A 151 -8.18 11.85 -12.62
C GLU A 151 -8.42 10.97 -11.39
N LEU A 152 -9.12 9.84 -11.55
CA LEU A 152 -9.30 8.87 -10.48
C LEU A 152 -7.96 8.28 -10.02
N GLU A 153 -7.11 7.87 -10.96
CA GLU A 153 -5.77 7.37 -10.66
C GLU A 153 -4.95 8.45 -9.94
N ASN A 154 -4.97 9.69 -10.43
CA ASN A 154 -4.35 10.84 -9.77
C ASN A 154 -4.90 11.06 -8.35
N ALA A 155 -6.20 10.91 -8.14
CA ALA A 155 -6.81 11.03 -6.83
C ALA A 155 -6.41 9.89 -5.89
N GLN A 156 -6.33 8.65 -6.38
CA GLN A 156 -5.77 7.51 -5.64
C GLN A 156 -4.31 7.76 -5.24
N TRP A 157 -3.54 8.42 -6.13
CA TRP A 157 -2.17 8.83 -5.84
C TRP A 157 -2.11 9.90 -4.74
N ARG A 158 -3.00 10.90 -4.77
CA ARG A 158 -3.09 11.93 -3.72
C ARG A 158 -3.53 11.36 -2.37
N SER A 159 -4.55 10.49 -2.36
CA SER A 159 -5.15 9.94 -1.14
C SER A 159 -4.22 8.98 -0.39
N SER A 160 -3.31 8.31 -1.11
CA SER A 160 -2.45 7.29 -0.51
C SER A 160 -1.35 7.85 0.42
N GLY A 161 -1.28 9.17 0.62
CA GLY A 161 -0.51 9.85 1.69
C GLY A 161 1.01 9.82 1.54
N ASP A 162 1.57 8.81 0.87
CA ASP A 162 2.95 8.73 0.41
C ASP A 162 3.04 7.61 -0.65
N LEU A 163 3.30 7.97 -1.91
CA LEU A 163 3.47 7.01 -3.01
C LEU A 163 4.53 5.95 -2.68
N TRP A 164 5.58 6.38 -1.96
CA TRP A 164 6.64 5.50 -1.50
C TRP A 164 6.13 4.46 -0.51
N TYR A 165 5.15 4.81 0.32
CA TYR A 165 4.56 3.90 1.29
C TYR A 165 3.68 2.86 0.62
N ALA A 166 2.77 3.25 -0.31
CA ALA A 166 1.91 2.32 -1.02
C ALA A 166 2.73 1.30 -1.86
N MET A 167 3.70 1.80 -2.64
CA MET A 167 4.60 0.94 -3.40
C MET A 167 5.50 0.10 -2.50
N GLY A 168 6.06 0.69 -1.45
CA GLY A 168 6.92 0.02 -0.47
C GLY A 168 6.20 -1.14 0.24
N ARG A 169 4.92 -0.95 0.57
CA ARG A 169 4.05 -1.97 1.15
C ARG A 169 3.80 -3.12 0.19
N SER A 170 3.37 -2.84 -1.04
CA SER A 170 3.10 -3.88 -2.04
C SER A 170 4.38 -4.68 -2.35
N LEU A 171 5.52 -4.01 -2.52
CA LEU A 171 6.83 -4.64 -2.71
C LEU A 171 7.27 -5.47 -1.49
N ALA A 172 7.03 -5.01 -0.26
CA ALA A 172 7.33 -5.76 0.95
C ALA A 172 6.48 -7.05 1.04
N LEU A 173 5.18 -6.96 0.73
CA LEU A 173 4.28 -8.11 0.67
C LEU A 173 4.65 -9.07 -0.47
N GLN A 174 5.04 -8.56 -1.64
CA GLN A 174 5.53 -9.38 -2.75
C GLN A 174 6.81 -10.12 -2.37
N SER A 175 7.77 -9.43 -1.75
CA SER A 175 9.01 -10.02 -1.24
C SER A 175 8.69 -11.15 -0.24
N LEU A 176 7.73 -10.96 0.66
CA LEU A 176 7.31 -11.97 1.63
C LEU A 176 6.79 -13.28 0.99
N HIS A 177 6.21 -13.20 -0.21
CA HIS A 177 5.52 -14.32 -0.88
C HIS A 177 6.20 -14.83 -2.15
N THR A 178 7.33 -14.26 -2.55
CA THR A 178 8.14 -14.75 -3.67
C THR A 178 9.24 -15.69 -3.16
N GLU A 179 9.35 -16.88 -3.75
CA GLU A 179 10.38 -17.88 -3.38
C GLU A 179 11.82 -17.31 -3.49
N THR A 180 11.99 -16.34 -4.39
CA THR A 180 13.25 -15.61 -4.59
C THR A 180 13.73 -14.90 -3.33
N ALA A 181 12.83 -14.40 -2.48
CA ALA A 181 13.21 -13.70 -1.26
C ALA A 181 13.75 -14.66 -0.18
N GLU A 182 13.12 -15.82 -0.02
CA GLU A 182 13.64 -16.87 0.87
C GLU A 182 15.01 -17.36 0.37
N GLY A 183 15.14 -17.61 -0.95
CA GLY A 183 16.40 -17.98 -1.58
C GLY A 183 17.48 -16.91 -1.40
N PHE A 184 17.14 -15.63 -1.56
CA PHE A 184 18.06 -14.51 -1.38
C PHE A 184 18.47 -14.32 0.08
N ALA A 185 17.52 -14.41 1.03
CA ALA A 185 17.79 -14.29 2.46
C ALA A 185 18.75 -15.37 2.97
N ILE A 186 18.68 -16.57 2.39
CA ILE A 186 19.55 -17.71 2.72
C ILE A 186 20.86 -17.66 1.92
N SER A 187 20.94 -16.88 0.83
CA SER A 187 22.16 -16.75 0.01
C SER A 187 23.28 -16.02 0.77
N GLN A 188 24.43 -16.68 0.92
CA GLN A 188 25.53 -16.16 1.73
C GLN A 188 26.28 -14.99 1.08
N GLY A 189 26.30 -13.85 1.78
CA GLY A 189 27.16 -12.70 1.47
C GLY A 189 26.46 -11.50 0.84
N PHE A 190 25.18 -11.62 0.46
CA PHE A 190 24.46 -10.54 -0.24
C PHE A 190 22.99 -10.35 0.20
N GLY A 191 22.38 -11.30 0.91
CA GLY A 191 20.93 -11.36 1.15
C GLY A 191 20.30 -10.31 2.08
N VAL A 192 20.88 -10.06 3.25
CA VAL A 192 20.16 -9.33 4.32
C VAL A 192 20.32 -7.80 4.19
N GLY A 193 21.29 -7.31 3.41
CA GLY A 193 21.70 -5.90 3.39
C GLY A 193 21.18 -5.04 2.25
N ARG A 194 20.61 -5.64 1.19
CA ARG A 194 20.32 -4.92 -0.07
C ARG A 194 18.86 -4.99 -0.55
N GLY A 195 18.03 -5.85 0.04
CA GLY A 195 16.61 -5.93 -0.29
C GLY A 195 15.76 -5.01 0.59
N LEU A 196 14.62 -4.55 0.05
CA LEU A 196 13.53 -4.00 0.86
C LEU A 196 13.16 -5.04 1.93
N ARG A 197 13.51 -4.75 3.18
CA ARG A 197 13.16 -5.62 4.30
C ARG A 197 11.68 -5.44 4.58
N ALA A 198 10.90 -6.49 4.36
CA ALA A 198 9.55 -6.58 4.89
C ALA A 198 9.61 -6.43 6.42
N SER A 199 9.01 -5.36 6.92
CA SER A 199 8.81 -5.10 8.34
C SER A 199 7.32 -4.96 8.63
N ALA A 200 6.94 -5.20 9.88
CA ALA A 200 5.55 -5.04 10.31
C ALA A 200 5.05 -3.62 10.05
N ASP A 201 5.87 -2.59 10.29
CA ASP A 201 5.47 -1.18 10.18
C ASP A 201 5.20 -0.74 8.74
N VAL A 202 5.88 -1.36 7.77
CA VAL A 202 5.65 -1.09 6.33
C VAL A 202 4.42 -1.86 5.82
N ILE A 203 4.12 -3.03 6.38
CA ILE A 203 3.04 -3.90 5.89
C ILE A 203 1.70 -3.63 6.58
N ARG A 204 1.69 -3.29 7.87
CA ARG A 204 0.48 -3.05 8.63
C ARG A 204 -0.09 -1.68 8.30
N LEU A 205 -1.31 -1.67 7.76
CA LEU A 205 -2.10 -0.46 7.66
C LEU A 205 -2.97 -0.32 8.90
N PRO A 206 -3.30 0.92 9.32
CA PRO A 206 -4.37 1.13 10.27
C PRO A 206 -5.66 0.50 9.75
N GLN A 207 -6.43 -0.11 10.63
CA GLN A 207 -7.76 -0.58 10.27
C GLN A 207 -8.63 0.63 9.94
N ALA A 208 -9.39 0.58 8.84
CA ALA A 208 -10.33 1.63 8.49
C ALA A 208 -11.31 1.86 9.64
N THR A 209 -11.31 3.08 10.19
CA THR A 209 -12.18 3.48 11.29
C THR A 209 -13.61 3.58 10.80
N ARG A 210 -14.58 3.15 11.62
CA ARG A 210 -16.00 3.44 11.37
C ARG A 210 -16.26 4.92 11.60
N LEU A 211 -16.27 5.68 10.51
CA LEU A 211 -16.58 7.09 10.55
C LEU A 211 -18.09 7.27 10.46
N ARG A 212 -18.68 7.80 11.53
CA ARG A 212 -20.09 8.17 11.53
C ARG A 212 -20.24 9.47 10.74
N MET A 213 -21.23 9.52 9.84
CA MET A 213 -21.60 10.78 9.20
C MET A 213 -22.22 11.69 10.25
N GLU A 214 -21.73 12.93 10.34
CA GLU A 214 -22.34 13.92 11.22
C GLU A 214 -23.73 14.27 10.70
N CYS A 215 -24.76 13.95 11.49
CA CYS A 215 -26.11 14.41 11.20
C CYS A 215 -26.15 15.92 11.43
N VAL A 216 -26.28 16.69 10.34
CA VAL A 216 -26.52 18.13 10.41
C VAL A 216 -27.90 18.34 11.01
N ARG A 217 -27.99 19.18 12.04
CA ARG A 217 -29.28 19.47 12.66
C ARG A 217 -30.08 20.35 11.68
N PRO A 218 -31.41 20.17 11.58
CA PRO A 218 -32.23 21.03 10.75
C PRO A 218 -32.04 22.53 11.02
N ASP A 219 -31.73 22.90 12.27
CA ASP A 219 -31.49 24.29 12.68
C ASP A 219 -30.20 24.90 12.11
N ASP A 220 -29.28 24.07 11.61
CA ASP A 220 -28.02 24.51 10.99
C ASP A 220 -28.18 24.79 9.48
N GLU A 221 -29.33 24.45 8.88
CA GLU A 221 -29.62 24.71 7.47
C GLU A 221 -29.98 26.19 7.27
N LEU A 222 -29.16 26.91 6.49
CA LEU A 222 -29.38 28.34 6.28
C LEU A 222 -30.32 28.63 5.11
N PRO A 223 -31.29 29.53 5.26
CA PRO A 223 -32.13 30.02 4.17
C PRO A 223 -31.38 31.07 3.35
N ILE A 224 -30.30 30.67 2.66
CA ILE A 224 -29.44 31.59 1.91
C ILE A 224 -29.63 31.39 0.40
N ASN A 225 -29.54 32.48 -0.36
CA ASN A 225 -29.22 32.44 -1.79
C ASN A 225 -27.77 31.96 -1.93
N VAL A 226 -27.58 30.64 -1.86
CA VAL A 226 -26.27 30.03 -1.98
C VAL A 226 -25.84 30.12 -3.43
N THR A 227 -24.64 30.66 -3.68
CA THR A 227 -24.04 30.58 -5.01
C THR A 227 -23.86 29.10 -5.36
N ALA A 228 -24.32 28.70 -6.54
CA ALA A 228 -24.14 27.33 -7.01
C ALA A 228 -22.65 26.95 -6.96
N ALA A 229 -22.33 25.84 -6.30
CA ALA A 229 -20.99 25.29 -6.31
C ALA A 229 -20.56 25.01 -7.75
N LYS A 230 -19.30 25.31 -8.07
CA LYS A 230 -18.78 25.02 -9.42
C LYS A 230 -18.73 23.51 -9.64
N GLU A 231 -19.22 23.07 -10.80
CA GLU A 231 -19.18 21.65 -11.20
C GLU A 231 -17.77 21.05 -11.10
N SER A 232 -16.74 21.80 -11.46
CA SER A 232 -15.35 21.36 -11.34
C SER A 232 -14.92 21.06 -9.89
N HIS A 233 -15.42 21.82 -8.91
CA HIS A 233 -15.12 21.56 -7.49
C HIS A 233 -15.88 20.32 -6.99
N LEU A 234 -17.12 20.12 -7.44
CA LEU A 234 -17.91 18.94 -7.12
C LEU A 234 -17.31 17.66 -7.74
N ALA A 235 -16.80 17.76 -8.96
CA ALA A 235 -16.04 16.70 -9.61
C ALA A 235 -14.76 16.37 -8.83
N GLN A 236 -14.01 17.38 -8.39
CA GLN A 236 -12.83 17.20 -7.55
C GLN A 236 -13.16 16.48 -6.23
N LEU A 237 -14.22 16.90 -5.53
CA LEU A 237 -14.71 16.22 -4.33
C LEU A 237 -15.02 14.76 -4.59
N HIS A 238 -15.70 14.47 -5.70
CA HIS A 238 -16.02 13.11 -6.09
C HIS A 238 -14.76 12.27 -6.32
N TRP A 239 -13.79 12.78 -7.09
CA TRP A 239 -12.55 12.06 -7.38
C TRP A 239 -11.72 11.82 -6.13
N ASP A 240 -11.58 12.81 -5.25
CA ASP A 240 -10.84 12.63 -4.00
C ASP A 240 -11.55 11.62 -3.07
N SER A 241 -12.89 11.62 -3.05
CA SER A 241 -13.68 10.61 -2.31
C SER A 241 -13.48 9.20 -2.88
N ALA A 242 -13.50 9.05 -4.21
CA ALA A 242 -13.24 7.78 -4.87
C ALA A 242 -11.78 7.32 -4.68
N GLY A 243 -10.83 8.25 -4.70
CA GLY A 243 -9.42 8.00 -4.42
C GLY A 243 -9.18 7.50 -2.99
N ASP A 244 -9.85 8.06 -1.98
CA ASP A 244 -9.80 7.53 -0.61
C ASP A 244 -10.38 6.11 -0.56
N PHE A 245 -11.64 5.94 -1.01
CA PHE A 245 -12.34 4.66 -0.96
C PHE A 245 -11.59 3.53 -1.68
N LEU A 246 -10.95 3.85 -2.81
CA LEU A 246 -10.20 2.94 -3.67
C LEU A 246 -8.67 3.03 -3.46
N SER A 247 -8.20 3.45 -2.29
CA SER A 247 -6.76 3.64 -2.02
C SER A 247 -5.92 2.40 -2.37
N LEU A 248 -4.91 2.60 -3.22
CA LEU A 248 -4.00 1.54 -3.71
C LEU A 248 -3.19 0.89 -2.58
N ALA A 249 -2.87 1.64 -1.52
CA ALA A 249 -2.16 1.10 -0.37
C ALA A 249 -2.88 -0.10 0.24
N ARG A 250 -4.22 -0.12 0.18
CA ARG A 250 -5.09 -1.17 0.75
C ARG A 250 -5.20 -2.43 -0.12
N PHE A 251 -4.79 -2.39 -1.38
CA PHE A 251 -4.88 -3.56 -2.27
C PHE A 251 -3.91 -4.66 -1.83
N GLY A 252 -2.76 -4.26 -1.29
CA GLY A 252 -1.71 -5.19 -0.86
C GLY A 252 -0.89 -5.71 -2.03
N TYR A 253 -0.53 -6.99 -1.97
CA TYR A 253 0.12 -7.68 -3.08
C TYR A 253 -0.88 -8.61 -3.74
N VAL A 254 -1.24 -8.29 -4.99
CA VAL A 254 -2.12 -9.10 -5.82
C VAL A 254 -1.25 -9.84 -6.84
N ARG A 255 -1.14 -11.16 -6.71
CA ARG A 255 -0.54 -11.99 -7.77
C ARG A 255 -1.58 -12.32 -8.83
N ASP A 256 -2.74 -12.72 -8.35
CA ASP A 256 -3.97 -13.00 -9.08
C ASP A 256 -5.13 -12.99 -8.09
N ARG A 257 -6.37 -13.09 -8.58
CA ARG A 257 -7.59 -13.04 -7.75
C ARG A 257 -7.63 -14.09 -6.63
N ASP A 258 -6.95 -15.23 -6.81
CA ASP A 258 -6.93 -16.32 -5.83
C ASP A 258 -5.74 -16.25 -4.87
N HIS A 259 -4.80 -15.32 -5.11
CA HIS A 259 -3.56 -15.19 -4.35
C HIS A 259 -3.27 -13.71 -4.05
N VAL A 260 -3.94 -13.19 -3.04
CA VAL A 260 -3.78 -11.81 -2.55
C VAL A 260 -3.28 -11.80 -1.11
N ALA A 261 -2.24 -11.02 -0.83
CA ALA A 261 -1.72 -10.84 0.53
C ALA A 261 -1.93 -9.41 1.02
N GLY A 262 -2.41 -9.27 2.26
CA GLY A 262 -2.54 -7.96 2.91
C GLY A 262 -3.63 -7.05 2.33
N PHE A 263 -4.61 -7.62 1.62
CA PHE A 263 -5.77 -6.87 1.14
C PHE A 263 -6.62 -6.34 2.31
N GLN A 264 -7.06 -5.08 2.21
CA GLN A 264 -8.11 -4.51 3.03
C GLN A 264 -9.24 -4.03 2.13
N SER A 265 -10.49 -4.37 2.49
CA SER A 265 -11.69 -4.00 1.73
C SER A 265 -11.79 -2.49 1.54
N HIS A 266 -12.30 -2.06 0.37
CA HIS A 266 -12.55 -0.64 0.08
C HIS A 266 -13.44 -0.01 1.15
N ALA A 267 -13.02 1.15 1.65
CA ALA A 267 -13.69 1.90 2.70
C ALA A 267 -13.19 3.34 2.71
N PHE A 268 -13.98 4.28 3.22
CA PHE A 268 -13.45 5.61 3.52
C PHE A 268 -12.53 5.57 4.75
N THR A 269 -11.47 6.38 4.75
CA THR A 269 -10.69 6.67 5.97
C THR A 269 -10.97 8.04 6.54
N ASP A 270 -11.53 8.95 5.75
CA ASP A 270 -11.84 10.32 6.16
C ASP A 270 -13.20 10.78 5.61
N ILE A 271 -13.81 11.76 6.28
CA ILE A 271 -15.03 12.42 5.78
C ILE A 271 -14.61 13.36 4.65
N PRO A 272 -15.20 13.25 3.44
CA PRO A 272 -14.87 14.16 2.35
C PRO A 272 -15.17 15.62 2.72
N VAL A 273 -14.16 16.47 2.63
CA VAL A 273 -14.26 17.89 2.94
C VAL A 273 -14.42 18.67 1.65
N PHE A 274 -15.49 19.47 1.55
CA PHE A 274 -15.70 20.37 0.43
C PHE A 274 -15.25 21.79 0.77
N ASN A 275 -14.07 22.17 0.30
CA ASN A 275 -13.55 23.53 0.45
C ASN A 275 -13.80 24.31 -0.83
N ASP A 276 -14.94 24.99 -0.94
CA ASP A 276 -15.11 26.00 -1.99
C ASP A 276 -14.29 27.24 -1.65
N CYS A 277 -13.78 27.94 -2.66
CA CYS A 277 -13.03 29.19 -2.47
C CYS A 277 -13.93 30.38 -2.08
N ALA A 278 -15.25 30.19 -2.08
CA ALA A 278 -16.22 31.20 -1.68
C ALA A 278 -16.45 31.17 -0.17
N SER A 279 -16.95 32.28 0.39
CA SER A 279 -17.28 32.45 1.81
C SER A 279 -18.43 31.55 2.33
N GLN A 280 -18.81 30.51 1.59
CA GLN A 280 -19.83 29.54 1.95
C GLN A 280 -19.17 28.17 2.04
N THR A 281 -19.34 27.51 3.18
CA THR A 281 -18.87 26.14 3.37
C THR A 281 -20.01 25.20 3.05
N TRP A 282 -19.79 24.26 2.12
CA TRP A 282 -20.70 23.14 1.93
C TRP A 282 -20.19 21.97 2.74
N ARG A 283 -21.11 21.26 3.40
CA ARG A 283 -20.79 20.07 4.18
C ARG A 283 -21.48 18.86 3.56
N VAL A 284 -20.73 17.78 3.39
CA VAL A 284 -21.31 16.48 3.02
C VAL A 284 -22.07 15.95 4.22
N THR A 285 -23.39 15.85 4.09
CA THR A 285 -24.32 15.38 5.14
C THR A 285 -24.71 13.94 4.98
N ASP A 286 -24.73 13.48 3.74
CA ASP A 286 -24.97 12.08 3.40
C ASP A 286 -24.03 11.66 2.27
N LEU A 287 -23.49 10.46 2.41
CA LEU A 287 -22.66 9.80 1.40
C LEU A 287 -22.96 8.31 1.46
N ALA A 288 -23.68 7.84 0.45
CA ALA A 288 -24.11 6.46 0.36
C ALA A 288 -23.51 5.75 -0.86
N LEU A 289 -23.28 4.44 -0.73
CA LEU A 289 -22.82 3.60 -1.84
C LEU A 289 -24.02 3.00 -2.58
N VAL A 290 -24.06 3.22 -3.89
CA VAL A 290 -25.00 2.58 -4.81
C VAL A 290 -24.41 1.28 -5.32
N SER A 291 -25.08 0.17 -5.03
CA SER A 291 -24.67 -1.16 -5.47
C SER A 291 -25.25 -1.48 -6.84
N LEU A 292 -24.38 -1.83 -7.79
CA LEU A 292 -24.79 -2.23 -9.15
C LEU A 292 -24.56 -3.72 -9.44
N LEU A 293 -23.61 -4.35 -8.75
CA LEU A 293 -23.14 -5.70 -9.09
C LEU A 293 -23.64 -6.79 -8.15
N ARG A 294 -23.92 -6.45 -6.89
CA ARG A 294 -24.18 -7.45 -5.84
C ARG A 294 -25.65 -7.88 -5.78
N HIS A 295 -26.55 -6.95 -6.03
CA HIS A 295 -28.00 -7.16 -5.93
C HIS A 295 -28.61 -7.33 -7.31
N SER A 296 -29.75 -8.02 -7.38
CA SER A 296 -30.47 -8.25 -8.64
C SER A 296 -31.00 -6.96 -9.29
N ARG A 297 -31.16 -5.89 -8.50
CA ARG A 297 -31.53 -4.55 -8.94
C ARG A 297 -30.59 -3.54 -8.28
N PRO A 298 -30.28 -2.41 -8.93
CA PRO A 298 -29.58 -1.31 -8.30
C PRO A 298 -30.28 -0.86 -7.01
N CYS A 299 -29.50 -0.65 -5.95
CA CYS A 299 -30.00 -0.19 -4.66
C CYS A 299 -28.94 0.64 -3.93
N VAL A 300 -29.37 1.44 -2.96
CA VAL A 300 -28.49 2.24 -2.10
C VAL A 300 -28.36 1.57 -0.75
N TYR A 301 -27.14 1.43 -0.24
CA TYR A 301 -26.92 0.97 1.14
C TYR A 301 -27.30 2.06 2.13
N GLU A 302 -28.08 1.71 3.15
CA GLU A 302 -28.48 2.62 4.22
C GLU A 302 -27.59 2.39 5.44
N THR A 303 -26.74 3.35 5.76
CA THR A 303 -25.77 3.27 6.85
C THR A 303 -25.57 4.65 7.49
N GLU A 304 -25.46 4.70 8.82
CA GLU A 304 -25.08 5.92 9.56
C GLU A 304 -23.57 6.24 9.44
N HIS A 305 -22.79 5.29 8.93
CA HIS A 305 -21.35 5.40 8.74
C HIS A 305 -20.99 5.50 7.26
N LEU A 306 -19.82 6.08 6.98
CA LEU A 306 -19.27 6.10 5.64
C LEU A 306 -19.13 4.66 5.09
N PRO A 307 -19.33 4.48 3.76
CA PRO A 307 -19.25 3.18 3.13
C PRO A 307 -17.97 2.39 3.45
N ASN A 308 -18.15 1.14 3.85
CA ASN A 308 -17.09 0.16 4.08
C ASN A 308 -17.52 -1.21 3.56
N LEU A 309 -16.89 -1.71 2.49
CA LEU A 309 -17.32 -2.95 1.84
C LEU A 309 -17.19 -4.20 2.73
N GLN A 310 -16.33 -4.19 3.75
CA GLN A 310 -16.27 -5.31 4.70
C GLN A 310 -17.57 -5.41 5.51
N GLU A 311 -18.16 -4.28 5.86
CA GLU A 311 -19.40 -4.18 6.65
C GLU A 311 -20.63 -4.36 5.78
N LEU A 312 -20.58 -3.80 4.57
CA LEU A 312 -21.63 -3.97 3.55
C LEU A 312 -21.61 -5.39 2.92
N SER A 313 -20.71 -6.27 3.37
CA SER A 313 -20.60 -7.64 2.88
C SER A 313 -21.63 -8.62 3.47
N GLY A 314 -22.46 -8.20 4.42
CA GLY A 314 -23.56 -9.02 4.96
C GLY A 314 -24.70 -9.25 3.97
N ARG A 315 -25.55 -10.26 4.22
CA ARG A 315 -26.80 -10.44 3.46
C ARG A 315 -27.92 -9.52 3.97
N ASP A 316 -27.88 -9.17 5.26
CA ASP A 316 -28.93 -8.42 5.95
C ASP A 316 -28.61 -6.93 6.12
N VAL A 317 -27.71 -6.41 5.27
CA VAL A 317 -27.37 -4.99 5.29
C VAL A 317 -28.57 -4.20 4.74
N PRO A 318 -29.10 -3.21 5.48
CA PRO A 318 -30.21 -2.40 5.00
C PRO A 318 -29.91 -1.73 3.66
N THR A 319 -30.89 -1.79 2.77
CA THR A 319 -30.83 -1.14 1.46
C THR A 319 -32.19 -0.57 1.11
N ARG A 320 -32.19 0.55 0.39
CA ARG A 320 -33.37 1.12 -0.25
C ARG A 320 -33.28 1.08 -1.77
N PRO A 321 -34.41 1.10 -2.49
CA PRO A 321 -34.39 1.35 -3.93
C PRO A 321 -33.78 2.73 -4.23
N LEU A 322 -33.34 2.91 -5.49
CA LEU A 322 -32.97 4.22 -6.00
C LEU A 322 -34.19 5.16 -5.97
N ASP A 323 -33.97 6.42 -5.62
CA ASP A 323 -34.97 7.46 -5.83
C ASP A 323 -35.01 7.96 -7.29
N ASP A 324 -35.93 8.85 -7.61
CA ASP A 324 -36.16 9.32 -8.99
C ASP A 324 -34.92 10.01 -9.59
N PHE A 325 -34.20 10.79 -8.79
CA PHE A 325 -32.96 11.44 -9.22
C PHE A 325 -31.86 10.40 -9.44
N GLU A 326 -31.63 9.52 -8.47
CA GLU A 326 -30.58 8.49 -8.55
C GLU A 326 -30.80 7.54 -9.74
N ALA A 327 -32.05 7.16 -10.03
CA ALA A 327 -32.40 6.32 -11.17
C ALA A 327 -32.12 7.01 -12.52
N THR A 328 -32.46 8.31 -12.61
CA THR A 328 -32.20 9.12 -13.82
C THR A 328 -30.70 9.34 -14.00
N ALA A 329 -30.01 9.78 -12.95
CA ALA A 329 -28.57 10.00 -12.94
C ALA A 329 -27.77 8.73 -13.26
N LEU A 330 -28.17 7.56 -12.74
CA LEU A 330 -27.52 6.29 -13.06
C LEU A 330 -27.60 5.96 -14.56
N SER A 331 -28.68 6.35 -15.23
CA SER A 331 -28.81 6.16 -16.68
C SER A 331 -27.81 7.02 -17.45
N GLU A 332 -27.52 8.23 -16.97
CA GLU A 332 -26.47 9.08 -17.53
C GLU A 332 -25.05 8.58 -17.21
N LEU A 333 -24.81 8.06 -15.99
CA LEU A 333 -23.52 7.44 -15.67
C LEU A 333 -23.23 6.23 -16.56
N ARG A 334 -24.26 5.49 -16.99
CA ARG A 334 -24.10 4.41 -17.99
C ARG A 334 -23.76 4.93 -19.40
N LEU A 335 -24.05 6.20 -19.68
CA LEU A 335 -23.74 6.90 -20.92
C LEU A 335 -22.46 7.74 -20.77
N ASP A 336 -21.45 7.20 -20.10
CA ASP A 336 -20.12 7.79 -20.01
C ASP A 336 -20.03 9.16 -19.29
N ARG A 337 -21.00 9.49 -18.43
CA ARG A 337 -20.81 10.56 -17.43
C ARG A 337 -20.14 10.02 -16.17
N ASP A 338 -19.32 10.86 -15.54
CA ASP A 338 -18.68 10.52 -14.27
C ASP A 338 -19.37 11.19 -13.08
N LEU A 339 -20.05 12.31 -13.29
CA LEU A 339 -20.80 13.01 -12.27
C LEU A 339 -22.10 13.57 -12.87
N VAL A 340 -23.19 13.41 -12.14
CA VAL A 340 -24.49 14.02 -12.44
C VAL A 340 -24.91 14.81 -11.22
N ILE A 341 -25.25 16.08 -11.40
CA ILE A 341 -25.68 16.99 -10.34
C ILE A 341 -27.19 17.23 -10.55
N ASP A 342 -27.95 17.18 -9.46
CA ASP A 342 -29.38 17.49 -9.45
C ASP A 342 -29.56 18.97 -9.87
N ASP A 343 -30.36 19.21 -10.91
CA ASP A 343 -30.66 20.54 -11.44
C ASP A 343 -31.85 21.21 -10.73
N GLN A 344 -32.61 20.44 -9.95
CA GLN A 344 -33.75 20.91 -9.17
C GLN A 344 -33.66 20.54 -7.67
N PRO A 345 -32.52 20.76 -7.00
CA PRO A 345 -32.42 20.44 -5.59
C PRO A 345 -33.19 21.48 -4.76
N PRO A 346 -33.60 21.14 -3.53
CA PRO A 346 -34.05 22.12 -2.56
C PRO A 346 -33.01 23.23 -2.35
N LEU A 347 -33.45 24.45 -2.00
CA LEU A 347 -32.56 25.58 -1.76
C LEU A 347 -31.53 25.23 -0.67
N GLY A 348 -30.26 25.53 -0.93
CA GLY A 348 -29.17 25.23 0.02
C GLY A 348 -28.76 23.76 0.08
N VAL A 349 -29.26 22.92 -0.81
CA VAL A 349 -28.88 21.51 -0.95
C VAL A 349 -28.26 21.27 -2.32
N ILE A 350 -27.20 20.46 -2.37
CA ILE A 350 -26.70 19.86 -3.61
C ILE A 350 -26.87 18.35 -3.48
N ARG A 351 -27.47 17.73 -4.50
CA ARG A 351 -27.48 16.28 -4.67
C ARG A 351 -26.66 15.95 -5.90
N MET A 352 -25.82 14.93 -5.81
CA MET A 352 -25.05 14.46 -6.96
C MET A 352 -24.81 12.95 -6.88
N LEU A 353 -24.67 12.32 -8.04
CA LEU A 353 -24.35 10.91 -8.18
C LEU A 353 -23.05 10.79 -8.98
N GLY A 354 -22.00 10.24 -8.36
CA GLY A 354 -20.67 10.09 -8.96
C GLY A 354 -20.33 8.63 -9.26
N ALA A 355 -19.75 8.36 -10.42
CA ALA A 355 -19.44 7.03 -10.91
C ALA A 355 -18.25 6.37 -10.18
N LEU A 356 -18.32 5.05 -9.95
CA LEU A 356 -17.17 4.23 -9.60
C LEU A 356 -16.85 3.31 -10.77
N ARG A 357 -15.87 3.69 -11.58
CA ARG A 357 -15.44 2.92 -12.74
C ARG A 357 -14.21 2.07 -12.43
N ALA A 358 -14.08 0.95 -13.16
CA ALA A 358 -12.89 0.13 -13.12
C ALA A 358 -11.71 0.86 -13.76
N ALA A 359 -10.76 1.33 -12.94
CA ALA A 359 -9.44 1.81 -13.37
C ALA A 359 -8.45 0.64 -13.50
N GLN A 360 -7.23 0.89 -13.99
CA GLN A 360 -6.24 -0.15 -14.24
C GLN A 360 -5.99 -1.05 -13.01
N GLY A 361 -5.85 -0.46 -11.83
CA GLY A 361 -5.65 -1.22 -10.59
C GLY A 361 -6.85 -2.11 -10.20
N CYS A 362 -8.08 -1.74 -10.58
CA CYS A 362 -9.27 -2.54 -10.28
C CYS A 362 -9.23 -3.90 -11.02
N LEU A 363 -8.57 -3.93 -12.19
CA LEU A 363 -8.50 -5.11 -13.05
C LEU A 363 -7.62 -6.23 -12.47
N GLU A 364 -6.82 -5.94 -11.45
CA GLU A 364 -6.02 -6.96 -10.74
C GLU A 364 -6.91 -7.96 -9.99
N CYS A 365 -8.08 -7.50 -9.50
CA CYS A 365 -9.03 -8.31 -8.75
C CYS A 365 -10.34 -8.58 -9.51
N HIS A 366 -10.83 -7.61 -10.28
CA HIS A 366 -12.14 -7.67 -10.93
C HIS A 366 -12.02 -8.15 -12.38
N ALA A 367 -12.88 -9.11 -12.76
CA ALA A 367 -12.90 -9.67 -14.12
C ALA A 367 -13.83 -8.88 -15.06
N VAL A 368 -13.59 -7.58 -15.19
CA VAL A 368 -14.40 -6.62 -15.95
C VAL A 368 -13.53 -5.84 -16.94
N PRO A 369 -14.09 -5.30 -18.05
CA PRO A 369 -13.37 -4.33 -18.87
C PRO A 369 -13.02 -3.06 -18.08
N GLU A 370 -11.94 -2.38 -18.45
CA GLU A 370 -11.66 -1.02 -18.02
C GLU A 370 -12.85 -0.08 -18.31
N ALA A 371 -13.02 0.95 -17.49
CA ALA A 371 -14.13 1.91 -17.52
C ALA A 371 -15.52 1.36 -17.16
N THR A 372 -15.66 0.06 -16.90
CA THR A 372 -16.93 -0.54 -16.46
C THR A 372 -17.44 0.15 -15.19
N LEU A 373 -18.70 0.57 -15.18
CA LEU A 373 -19.35 1.17 -14.02
C LEU A 373 -19.67 0.09 -12.96
N LEU A 374 -18.87 0.06 -11.88
CA LEU A 374 -18.97 -0.94 -10.79
C LEU A 374 -19.92 -0.53 -9.68
N GLY A 375 -20.10 0.78 -9.49
CA GLY A 375 -20.91 1.38 -8.45
C GLY A 375 -21.09 2.87 -8.68
N ALA A 376 -21.67 3.54 -7.69
CA ALA A 376 -21.69 5.01 -7.63
C ALA A 376 -21.77 5.48 -6.18
N PHE A 377 -21.39 6.73 -5.93
CA PHE A 377 -21.65 7.43 -4.67
C PHE A 377 -22.81 8.39 -4.86
N SER A 378 -23.80 8.30 -3.97
CA SER A 378 -24.88 9.28 -3.85
C SER A 378 -24.51 10.26 -2.74
N TYR A 379 -24.45 11.55 -3.06
CA TYR A 379 -24.06 12.61 -2.15
C TYR A 379 -25.24 13.53 -1.85
N ARG A 380 -25.34 13.98 -0.60
CA ARG A 380 -26.13 15.15 -0.21
C ARG A 380 -25.24 16.14 0.52
N LEU A 381 -25.05 17.32 -0.06
CA LEU A 381 -24.36 18.42 0.57
C LEU A 381 -25.36 19.48 1.00
N VAL A 382 -25.12 20.12 2.13
CA VAL A 382 -25.88 21.29 2.58
C VAL A 382 -24.94 22.47 2.78
N ALA A 383 -25.44 23.67 2.49
CA ALA A 383 -24.74 24.89 2.82
C ALA A 383 -24.83 25.14 4.33
N VAL A 384 -23.68 25.40 4.96
CA VAL A 384 -23.60 25.73 6.39
C VAL A 384 -22.98 27.11 6.59
N ALA A 385 -23.24 27.72 7.76
CA ALA A 385 -22.63 29.00 8.12
C ALA A 385 -21.13 28.80 8.26
N THR A 386 -20.35 29.73 7.76
CA THR A 386 -18.97 29.90 8.26
C THR A 386 -19.06 30.37 9.71
N GLU A 387 -18.49 29.60 10.64
CA GLU A 387 -18.33 29.97 12.04
C GLU A 387 -17.50 31.25 12.24
#